data_AF-A0A1B6MDH2-F1
#
_entry.id   AF-A0A1B6MDH2-F1
#
_cell.length_a   1.000
_cell.length_b   1.000
_cell.length_c   1.000
_cell.angle_alpha   90.00
_cell.angle_beta   90.00
_cell.angle_gamma   90.00
#
_symmetry.space_group_name_H-M   'P 1'
#
loop_
_entity.id
_entity.type
_entity.pdbx_description
1 polymer ?
#
loop_
_entity_poly.entity_id
_entity_poly.type
_entity_poly.pdbx_seq_one_letter_code
_entity_poly.pdbx_strand_id
1 'polypeptide(L)'
;RMSYCQCRLKLVFSSIFKQFSWNHVALLLDRSDLFSLTVGKHLEIGLRKTGTLSFVRELDGNEEENCQAYLRDASMYARVVILSVRGLLVRRCMIAAHHLGMTRGDWTFLDVEIVQGSYWGDHDWEVGDGNDSIARKAYE
;
A
#
# COMPACT_ATOMS: atom_id res chain seq x y z
N ARG A 1 1.32 -26.31 5.10
CA ARG A 1 0.40 -25.60 4.16
C ARG A 1 -0.45 -24.63 4.97
N MET A 2 0.02 -23.40 5.21
CA MET A 2 -0.81 -22.37 5.84
C MET A 2 -1.66 -21.72 4.76
N SER A 3 -2.98 -21.91 4.81
CA SER A 3 -3.92 -21.17 3.97
C SER A 3 -4.27 -19.88 4.70
N TYR A 4 -3.68 -18.75 4.32
CA TYR A 4 -4.09 -17.45 4.82
C TYR A 4 -5.49 -17.14 4.32
N CYS A 5 -6.43 -16.96 5.24
CA CYS A 5 -7.79 -16.59 4.89
C CYS A 5 -7.84 -15.07 4.67
N GLN A 6 -8.05 -14.63 3.42
CA GLN A 6 -8.24 -13.21 3.08
C GLN A 6 -9.35 -12.55 3.94
N CYS A 7 -10.33 -13.33 4.41
CA CYS A 7 -11.39 -12.85 5.29
C CYS A 7 -10.91 -12.37 6.66
N ARG A 8 -9.72 -12.78 7.14
CA ARG A 8 -9.16 -12.30 8.42
C ARG A 8 -8.37 -11.01 8.28
N LEU A 9 -7.90 -10.68 7.07
CA LEU A 9 -7.12 -9.47 6.81
C LEU A 9 -7.89 -8.20 7.21
N LYS A 10 -9.18 -8.15 6.88
CA LYS A 10 -10.06 -7.04 7.30
C LYS A 10 -10.13 -6.86 8.82
N LEU A 11 -10.01 -7.95 9.59
CA LEU A 11 -10.07 -7.90 11.06
C LEU A 11 -8.77 -7.32 11.62
N VAL A 12 -7.62 -7.67 11.03
CA VAL A 12 -6.33 -7.09 11.39
C VAL A 12 -6.33 -5.59 11.15
N PHE A 13 -6.62 -5.14 9.92
CA PHE A 13 -6.69 -3.70 9.62
C PHE A 13 -7.73 -2.98 10.46
N SER A 14 -8.93 -3.55 10.66
CA SER A 14 -9.94 -2.94 11.52
C SER A 14 -9.47 -2.79 12.97
N SER A 15 -8.67 -3.73 13.48
CA SER A 15 -8.13 -3.66 14.85
C SER A 15 -7.04 -2.59 14.96
N ILE A 16 -6.14 -2.52 13.97
CA ILE A 16 -5.11 -1.48 13.88
C ILE A 16 -5.78 -0.10 13.83
N PHE A 17 -6.78 0.08 12.97
CA PHE A 17 -7.44 1.38 12.79
C PHE A 17 -8.16 1.84 14.06
N LYS A 18 -8.78 0.91 14.78
CA LYS A 18 -9.36 1.21 16.10
C LYS A 18 -8.30 1.58 17.13
N GLN A 19 -7.20 0.84 17.19
CA GLN A 19 -6.12 1.08 18.15
C GLN A 19 -5.49 2.47 17.98
N PHE A 20 -5.28 2.90 16.74
CA PHE A 20 -4.67 4.20 16.42
C PHE A 20 -5.69 5.30 16.11
N SER A 21 -7.00 5.02 16.27
CA SER A 21 -8.10 5.95 15.95
C SER A 21 -8.04 6.51 14.52
N TRP A 22 -7.61 5.69 13.56
CA TRP A 22 -7.57 6.05 12.15
C TRP A 22 -8.93 5.87 11.49
N ASN A 23 -9.51 6.98 11.02
CA ASN A 23 -10.83 6.99 10.37
C ASN A 23 -10.77 7.33 8.88
N HIS A 24 -9.62 7.81 8.40
CA HIS A 24 -9.42 8.25 7.02
C HIS A 24 -8.27 7.48 6.38
N VAL A 25 -8.64 6.47 5.60
CA VAL A 25 -7.69 5.55 4.96
C VAL A 25 -7.86 5.62 3.44
N ALA A 26 -6.75 5.67 2.72
CA ALA A 26 -6.67 5.51 1.28
C ALA A 26 -6.19 4.10 0.92
N LEU A 27 -6.70 3.55 -0.18
CA LEU A 27 -6.29 2.25 -0.70
C LEU A 27 -5.88 2.38 -2.17
N LEU A 28 -4.64 2.02 -2.48
CA LEU A 28 -4.13 1.93 -3.85
C LEU A 28 -4.04 0.46 -4.26
N LEU A 29 -4.58 0.16 -5.45
CA LEU A 29 -4.75 -1.20 -5.97
C LEU A 29 -4.03 -1.35 -7.31
N ASP A 30 -3.17 -2.37 -7.45
CA ASP A 30 -2.55 -2.69 -8.75
C ASP A 30 -3.51 -3.54 -9.60
N ARG A 31 -4.08 -2.99 -10.68
CA ARG A 31 -4.97 -3.74 -11.60
C ARG A 31 -4.21 -4.69 -12.52
N SER A 32 -2.90 -4.53 -12.63
CA SER A 32 -2.04 -5.35 -13.49
C SER A 32 -1.57 -6.65 -12.83
N ASP A 33 -1.77 -6.79 -11.52
CA ASP A 33 -1.48 -8.00 -10.76
C ASP A 33 -2.75 -8.56 -10.12
N LEU A 34 -3.21 -9.71 -10.62
CA LEU A 34 -4.46 -10.33 -10.18
C LEU A 34 -4.45 -10.67 -8.68
N PHE A 35 -3.29 -11.03 -8.13
CA PHE A 35 -3.15 -11.36 -6.72
C PHE A 35 -3.36 -10.12 -5.85
N SER A 36 -2.59 -9.06 -6.07
CA SER A 36 -2.70 -7.77 -5.39
C SER A 36 -4.09 -7.17 -5.54
N LEU A 37 -4.68 -7.24 -6.75
CA LEU A 37 -6.03 -6.78 -7.00
C LEU A 37 -7.06 -7.56 -6.18
N THR A 38 -6.99 -8.90 -6.20
CA THR A 38 -7.96 -9.75 -5.49
C THR A 38 -7.91 -9.49 -3.99
N VAL A 39 -6.71 -9.42 -3.42
CA VAL A 39 -6.50 -9.10 -2.00
C VAL A 39 -7.05 -7.73 -1.66
N GLY A 40 -6.67 -6.72 -2.45
CA GLY A 40 -7.08 -5.35 -2.23
C GLY A 40 -8.58 -5.14 -2.38
N LYS A 41 -9.25 -5.83 -3.32
CA LYS A 41 -10.72 -5.80 -3.46
C LYS A 41 -11.45 -6.41 -2.27
N HIS A 42 -10.94 -7.50 -1.71
CA HIS A 42 -11.50 -8.05 -0.47
C HIS A 42 -11.33 -7.08 0.71
N LEU A 43 -10.19 -6.39 0.79
CA LEU A 43 -9.95 -5.38 1.79
C LEU A 43 -10.87 -4.16 1.60
N GLU A 44 -11.00 -3.66 0.38
CA GLU A 44 -11.92 -2.56 0.01
C GLU A 44 -13.33 -2.83 0.52
N ILE A 45 -13.90 -4.00 0.24
CA ILE A 45 -15.25 -4.39 0.70
C ILE A 45 -15.33 -4.35 2.24
N GLY A 46 -14.28 -4.82 2.92
CA GLY A 46 -14.20 -4.79 4.38
C GLY A 46 -14.18 -3.36 4.93
N LEU A 47 -13.32 -2.50 4.37
CA LEU A 47 -13.11 -1.12 4.84
C LEU A 47 -14.27 -0.18 4.51
N ARG A 48 -14.96 -0.40 3.38
CA ARG A 48 -16.20 0.33 3.07
C ARG A 48 -17.30 0.03 4.09
N LYS A 49 -17.45 -1.24 4.48
CA LYS A 49 -18.44 -1.64 5.49
C LYS A 49 -18.17 -1.05 6.87
N THR A 50 -16.92 -0.77 7.22
CA THR A 50 -16.55 -0.12 8.48
C THR A 50 -16.59 1.40 8.42
N GLY A 51 -16.77 2.01 7.23
CA GLY A 51 -16.81 3.46 7.05
C GLY A 51 -15.44 4.15 7.18
N THR A 52 -14.33 3.40 7.20
CA THR A 52 -12.96 3.94 7.38
C THR A 52 -12.26 4.27 6.06
N LEU A 53 -12.81 3.80 4.94
CA LEU A 53 -12.23 4.01 3.61
C LEU A 53 -12.67 5.35 3.05
N SER A 54 -11.74 6.28 2.92
CA SER A 54 -11.99 7.63 2.38
C SER A 54 -11.63 7.76 0.91
N PHE A 55 -10.70 6.95 0.41
CA PHE A 55 -10.25 7.00 -0.98
C PHE A 55 -9.84 5.62 -1.49
N VAL A 56 -10.16 5.32 -2.75
CA VAL A 56 -9.69 4.11 -3.44
C VAL A 56 -9.30 4.50 -4.85
N ARG A 57 -8.15 4.01 -5.30
CA ARG A 57 -7.73 4.16 -6.69
C ARG A 57 -7.06 2.90 -7.20
N GLU A 58 -7.43 2.51 -8.40
CA GLU A 58 -6.73 1.49 -9.16
C GLU A 58 -5.68 2.16 -10.05
N LEU A 59 -4.50 1.56 -10.09
CA LEU A 59 -3.36 1.98 -10.91
C LEU A 59 -2.88 0.80 -11.74
N ASP A 60 -2.29 1.07 -12.90
CA ASP A 60 -1.65 0.05 -13.74
C ASP A 60 -0.15 0.01 -13.45
N GLY A 61 0.30 -1.03 -12.75
CA GLY A 61 1.73 -1.21 -12.45
C GLY A 61 2.63 -1.44 -13.67
N ASN A 62 2.06 -1.75 -14.85
CA ASN A 62 2.82 -1.89 -16.09
C ASN A 62 3.00 -0.57 -16.84
N GLU A 63 2.22 0.46 -16.50
CA GLU A 63 2.39 1.78 -17.08
C GLU A 63 3.52 2.54 -16.36
N GLU A 64 4.17 3.47 -17.06
CA GLU A 64 5.13 4.40 -16.45
C GLU A 64 4.44 5.47 -15.57
N GLU A 65 3.14 5.33 -15.33
CA GLU A 65 2.38 6.26 -14.51
C GLU A 65 3.06 6.53 -13.17
N ASN A 66 3.06 7.81 -12.82
CA ASN A 66 3.86 8.32 -11.73
C ASN A 66 3.10 8.09 -10.42
N CYS A 67 3.58 7.18 -9.56
CA CYS A 67 3.09 6.99 -8.18
C CYS A 67 2.88 8.34 -7.46
N GLN A 68 3.65 9.38 -7.78
CA GLN A 68 3.46 10.72 -7.22
C GLN A 68 2.05 11.29 -7.44
N ALA A 69 1.44 11.09 -8.61
CA ALA A 69 0.09 11.61 -8.89
C ALA A 69 -0.95 10.90 -8.01
N TYR A 70 -0.88 9.57 -7.95
CA TYR A 70 -1.73 8.75 -7.09
C TYR A 70 -1.61 9.10 -5.61
N LEU A 71 -0.38 9.33 -5.15
CA LEU A 71 -0.11 9.75 -3.78
C LEU A 71 -0.63 11.16 -3.48
N ARG A 72 -0.50 12.10 -4.42
CA ARG A 72 -1.08 13.45 -4.27
C ARG A 72 -2.60 13.39 -4.20
N ASP A 73 -3.26 12.61 -5.05
CA ASP A 73 -4.71 12.45 -5.02
C ASP A 73 -5.16 11.83 -3.70
N ALA A 74 -4.53 10.73 -3.28
CA ALA A 74 -4.79 10.10 -1.99
C ALA A 74 -4.57 11.06 -0.81
N SER A 75 -3.58 11.96 -0.95
CA SER A 75 -3.19 12.87 0.11
C SER A 75 -4.27 13.90 0.50
N MET A 76 -5.20 14.16 -0.40
CA MET A 76 -6.31 15.07 -0.14
C MET A 76 -7.36 14.48 0.81
N TYR A 77 -7.40 13.15 0.95
CA TYR A 77 -8.48 12.43 1.63
C TYR A 77 -8.06 11.68 2.88
N ALA A 78 -6.81 11.23 2.97
CA ALA A 78 -6.34 10.36 4.04
C ALA A 78 -4.87 10.64 4.36
N ARG A 79 -4.42 10.24 5.56
CA ARG A 79 -2.99 10.22 5.95
C ARG A 79 -2.43 8.81 6.08
N VAL A 80 -3.31 7.81 6.11
CA VAL A 80 -2.97 6.39 6.10
C VAL A 80 -3.24 5.86 4.71
N VAL A 81 -2.21 5.31 4.06
CA VAL A 81 -2.27 4.80 2.69
C VAL A 81 -1.92 3.32 2.71
N ILE A 82 -2.84 2.48 2.27
CA ILE A 82 -2.60 1.05 2.08
C ILE A 82 -2.20 0.82 0.62
N LEU A 83 -1.09 0.13 0.42
CA LEU A 83 -0.56 -0.27 -0.87
C LEU A 83 -0.82 -1.77 -1.08
N SER A 84 -1.83 -2.08 -1.88
CA SER A 84 -2.10 -3.45 -2.35
C SER A 84 -1.59 -3.58 -3.77
N VAL A 85 -0.26 -3.61 -3.90
CA VAL A 85 0.49 -3.59 -5.16
C VAL A 85 1.69 -4.55 -5.07
N ARG A 86 2.28 -4.90 -6.22
CA ARG A 86 3.50 -5.72 -6.28
C ARG A 86 4.68 -5.05 -5.57
N GLY A 87 5.59 -5.82 -4.96
CA GLY A 87 6.74 -5.30 -4.20
C GLY A 87 7.57 -4.20 -4.89
N LEU A 88 7.92 -4.38 -6.18
CA LEU A 88 8.62 -3.34 -6.95
C LEU A 88 7.85 -2.01 -7.02
N LEU A 89 6.52 -2.09 -7.08
CA LEU A 89 5.66 -0.92 -7.15
C LEU A 89 5.49 -0.26 -5.77
N VAL A 90 5.51 -1.04 -4.68
CA VAL A 90 5.63 -0.53 -3.30
C VAL A 90 6.87 0.36 -3.23
N ARG A 91 8.05 -0.16 -3.62
CA ARG A 91 9.31 0.58 -3.60
C ARG A 91 9.24 1.87 -4.42
N ARG A 92 8.75 1.80 -5.66
CA ARG A 92 8.57 2.98 -6.52
C ARG A 92 7.67 4.02 -5.87
N CYS A 93 6.57 3.60 -5.25
CA CYS A 93 5.65 4.49 -4.56
C CYS A 93 6.26 5.07 -3.28
N MET A 94 7.07 4.33 -2.53
CA MET A 94 7.77 4.85 -1.35
C MET A 94 8.85 5.87 -1.71
N ILE A 95 9.61 5.66 -2.79
CA ILE A 95 10.55 6.66 -3.34
C ILE A 95 9.78 7.93 -3.75
N ALA A 96 8.64 7.77 -4.44
CA ALA A 96 7.77 8.89 -4.80
C ALA A 96 7.25 9.64 -3.56
N ALA A 97 6.83 8.92 -2.51
CA ALA A 97 6.40 9.50 -1.25
C ALA A 97 7.53 10.30 -0.58
N HIS A 98 8.77 9.80 -0.63
CA HIS A 98 9.93 10.52 -0.10
C HIS A 98 10.17 11.83 -0.84
N HIS A 99 10.11 11.82 -2.17
CA HIS A 99 10.23 13.04 -2.98
C HIS A 99 9.09 14.05 -2.71
N LEU A 100 7.90 13.57 -2.37
CA LEU A 100 6.78 14.41 -1.94
C LEU A 100 6.89 14.88 -0.48
N GLY A 101 7.92 14.45 0.26
CA GLY A 101 8.10 14.77 1.68
C GLY A 101 7.12 14.05 2.61
N MET A 102 6.44 13.00 2.12
CA MET A 102 5.43 12.26 2.88
C MET A 102 6.04 11.26 3.87
N THR A 103 7.34 10.97 3.82
CA THR A 103 8.01 10.01 4.72
C THR A 103 8.61 10.68 5.96
N ARG A 104 8.04 11.81 6.42
CA ARG A 104 8.55 12.59 7.57
C ARG A 104 7.74 12.42 8.86
N GLY A 105 6.86 11.41 8.90
CA GLY A 105 6.03 11.07 10.08
C GLY A 105 4.57 11.51 10.02
N ASP A 106 4.19 12.41 9.10
CA ASP A 106 2.80 12.86 8.92
C ASP A 106 1.91 11.84 8.19
N TRP A 107 2.51 10.78 7.66
CA TRP A 107 1.86 9.77 6.84
C TRP A 107 2.22 8.38 7.35
N THR A 108 1.30 7.45 7.14
CA THR A 108 1.55 6.03 7.39
C THR A 108 1.26 5.23 6.13
N PHE A 109 2.25 4.45 5.68
CA PHE A 109 2.12 3.55 4.56
C PHE A 109 2.05 2.11 5.07
N LEU A 110 1.11 1.32 4.57
CA LEU A 110 0.93 -0.08 4.92
C LEU A 110 0.95 -0.90 3.64
N ASP A 111 1.93 -1.78 3.46
CA ASP A 111 1.89 -2.76 2.38
C ASP A 111 1.00 -3.95 2.77
N VAL A 112 0.56 -4.73 1.76
CA VAL A 112 -0.20 -5.96 1.99
C VAL A 112 0.51 -7.15 1.34
N GLU A 113 1.37 -7.81 2.11
CA GLU A 113 1.96 -9.10 1.74
C GLU A 113 1.25 -10.26 2.48
N ILE A 114 0.50 -11.10 1.76
CA ILE A 114 -0.18 -12.28 2.36
C ILE A 114 0.67 -13.55 2.29
N VAL A 115 1.52 -13.68 1.28
CA VAL A 115 2.36 -14.87 1.08
C VAL A 115 3.79 -14.41 0.84
N GLN A 116 4.67 -14.73 1.79
CA GLN A 116 6.09 -14.48 1.64
C GLN A 116 6.71 -15.45 0.64
N GLY A 117 7.44 -14.93 -0.34
CA GLY A 117 8.24 -15.72 -1.27
C GLY A 117 8.63 -14.92 -2.51
N SER A 118 9.83 -15.19 -3.03
CA SER A 118 10.42 -14.49 -4.20
C SER A 118 9.54 -14.48 -5.45
N TYR A 119 8.61 -15.44 -5.57
CA TYR A 119 7.63 -15.48 -6.66
C TYR A 119 6.63 -14.31 -6.64
N TRP A 120 6.34 -13.73 -5.48
CA TRP A 120 5.36 -12.65 -5.30
C TRP A 120 5.99 -11.25 -5.29
N GLY A 121 7.32 -11.19 -5.43
CA GLY A 121 8.12 -9.98 -5.45
C GLY A 121 8.97 -9.86 -4.20
N ASP A 122 10.16 -9.26 -4.34
CA ASP A 122 10.90 -8.77 -3.18
C ASP A 122 10.25 -7.46 -2.72
N HIS A 123 9.74 -7.45 -1.49
CA HIS A 123 9.17 -6.26 -0.85
C HIS A 123 10.25 -5.44 -0.11
N ASP A 124 11.51 -5.83 -0.25
CA ASP A 124 12.64 -5.14 0.34
C ASP A 124 12.90 -3.77 -0.31
N TRP A 125 13.51 -2.87 0.45
CA TRP A 125 13.91 -1.55 -0.04
C TRP A 125 15.16 -1.64 -0.94
N GLU A 126 16.01 -2.65 -0.73
CA GLU A 126 17.28 -2.86 -1.42
C GLU A 126 17.08 -3.65 -2.72
N VAL A 127 17.46 -3.04 -3.85
CA VAL A 127 17.40 -3.70 -5.17
C VAL A 127 18.75 -3.60 -5.91
N GLY A 128 19.76 -2.99 -5.29
CA GLY A 128 21.09 -2.80 -5.85
C GLY A 128 21.19 -1.63 -6.84
N ASP A 129 20.29 -0.65 -6.74
CA ASP A 129 20.25 0.52 -7.63
C ASP A 129 20.68 1.83 -6.92
N GLY A 130 20.84 2.91 -7.70
CA GLY A 130 21.27 4.21 -7.16
C GLY A 130 20.27 4.88 -6.19
N ASN A 131 19.04 4.38 -6.11
CA ASN A 131 17.99 4.90 -5.24
C ASN A 131 17.84 4.12 -3.92
N ASP A 132 18.64 3.07 -3.68
CA ASP A 132 18.56 2.27 -2.45
C ASP A 132 18.69 3.11 -1.18
N SER A 133 19.55 4.14 -1.20
CA SER A 133 19.70 5.07 -0.08
C SER A 133 18.44 5.90 0.21
N ILE A 134 17.66 6.23 -0.83
CA ILE A 134 16.40 6.96 -0.74
C ILE A 134 15.29 6.01 -0.30
N ALA A 135 15.23 4.81 -0.90
CA ALA A 135 14.27 3.78 -0.55
C ALA A 135 14.38 3.41 0.93
N ARG A 136 15.60 3.20 1.44
CA ARG A 136 15.82 2.93 2.87
C ARG A 136 15.23 4.00 3.78
N LYS A 137 15.51 5.28 3.49
CA LYS A 137 14.95 6.42 4.25
C LYS A 137 13.44 6.57 4.11
N ALA A 138 12.85 6.04 3.04
CA ALA A 138 11.42 6.08 2.84
C ALA A 138 10.69 5.01 3.67
N TYR A 139 11.39 3.91 3.99
CA TYR A 139 10.88 2.78 4.76
C TYR A 139 11.14 2.91 6.28
N GLU A 140 12.09 3.76 6.68
CA GLU A 140 12.34 4.18 8.08
C GLU A 140 11.14 4.93 8.69
#